data_AF-A0A962FDK7-F1
#
_entry.id   AF-A0A962FDK7-F1
#
_cell.length_a   1.000
_cell.length_b   1.000
_cell.length_c   1.000
_cell.angle_alpha   90.00
_cell.angle_beta   90.00
_cell.angle_gamma   90.00
#
_symmetry.space_group_name_H-M   'P 1'
#
loop_
_entity.id
_entity.type
_entity.pdbx_description
1 polymer ?
#
loop_
_entity_poly.entity_id
_entity_poly.type
_entity_poly.pdbx_seq_one_letter_code
_entity_poly.pdbx_strand_id
1 'polypeptide(L)'
;GANGIQALDLVGRKLPKDGGRAITAFFKKVGDYVKEREADEAMKPYVAPLGKALGDLQKATMWLMQNGMANPDNAGAASSDYMHLFGLVAIGYMWARIAEGAQARKVRDASQGPAMDAKLTTGKFYMERMLPETSLRLARINTGAATMMALPAEAF
;
A
#
# COMPACT_ATOMS: atom_id res chain seq x y z
N GLY A 1 1.70 -21.83 4.25
CA GLY A 1 0.72 -21.53 3.19
C GLY A 1 1.38 -20.70 2.12
N ALA A 2 1.30 -21.11 0.86
CA ALA A 2 1.89 -20.40 -0.28
C ALA A 2 1.38 -18.95 -0.39
N ASN A 3 2.12 -18.07 -1.06
CA ASN A 3 1.80 -16.63 -1.14
C ASN A 3 0.39 -16.37 -1.69
N GLY A 4 -0.08 -17.15 -2.67
CA GLY A 4 -1.44 -17.04 -3.19
C GLY A 4 -2.53 -17.34 -2.15
N ILE A 5 -2.29 -18.31 -1.24
CA ILE A 5 -3.21 -18.60 -0.13
C ILE A 5 -3.26 -17.45 0.87
N GLN A 6 -2.13 -16.79 1.14
CA GLN A 6 -2.12 -15.61 2.02
C GLN A 6 -2.89 -14.44 1.39
N ALA A 7 -2.74 -14.26 0.08
CA ALA A 7 -3.46 -13.23 -0.67
C ALA A 7 -4.98 -13.47 -0.67
N LEU A 8 -5.40 -14.71 -0.93
CA LEU A 8 -6.81 -15.11 -0.87
C LEU A 8 -7.37 -14.97 0.54
N ASP A 9 -6.59 -15.32 1.57
CA ASP A 9 -6.98 -15.11 2.97
C ASP A 9 -7.21 -13.63 3.29
N LEU A 10 -6.27 -12.77 2.88
CA LEU A 10 -6.36 -11.33 3.09
C LEU A 10 -7.65 -10.77 2.50
N VAL A 11 -7.94 -11.07 1.22
CA VAL A 11 -9.12 -10.54 0.52
C VAL A 11 -10.42 -11.21 0.99
N GLY A 12 -10.46 -12.53 1.05
CA GLY A 12 -11.69 -13.28 1.30
C GLY A 12 -12.11 -13.33 2.76
N ARG A 13 -11.17 -13.23 3.71
CA ARG A 13 -11.46 -13.41 5.14
C ARG A 13 -11.05 -12.23 6.00
N LYS A 14 -9.91 -11.58 5.77
CA LYS A 14 -9.44 -10.49 6.66
C LYS A 14 -10.09 -9.14 6.34
N LEU A 15 -10.23 -8.82 5.06
CA LEU A 15 -10.80 -7.56 4.58
C LEU A 15 -12.25 -7.35 5.03
N PRO A 16 -13.20 -8.30 4.85
CA PRO A 16 -14.59 -8.09 5.28
C PRO A 16 -14.82 -8.31 6.79
N LYS A 17 -13.83 -8.84 7.52
CA LYS A 17 -13.99 -9.19 8.94
C LYS A 17 -14.42 -7.98 9.76
N ASP A 18 -15.39 -8.19 10.64
CA ASP A 18 -15.98 -7.15 11.51
C ASP A 18 -16.42 -5.90 10.72
N GLY A 19 -16.97 -6.11 9.52
CA GLY A 19 -17.41 -5.02 8.64
C GLY A 19 -16.26 -4.16 8.09
N GLY A 20 -15.07 -4.73 7.92
CA GLY A 20 -13.89 -4.00 7.43
C GLY A 20 -13.27 -3.05 8.44
N ARG A 21 -13.58 -3.20 9.74
CA ARG A 21 -13.07 -2.34 10.81
C ARG A 21 -11.54 -2.16 10.76
N ALA A 22 -10.79 -3.23 10.52
CA ALA A 22 -9.33 -3.19 10.49
C ALA A 22 -8.78 -2.35 9.33
N ILE A 23 -9.31 -2.52 8.11
CA ILE A 23 -8.83 -1.75 6.95
C ILE A 23 -9.20 -0.27 7.09
N THR A 24 -10.40 0.04 7.58
CA THR A 24 -10.83 1.42 7.85
C THR A 24 -9.96 2.10 8.91
N ALA A 25 -9.61 1.37 9.99
CA ALA A 25 -8.71 1.89 11.00
C ALA A 25 -7.30 2.15 10.45
N PHE A 26 -6.79 1.28 9.56
CA PHE A 26 -5.52 1.50 8.88
C PHE A 26 -5.57 2.74 7.98
N PHE A 27 -6.62 2.90 7.17
CA PHE A 27 -6.81 4.09 6.32
C PHE A 27 -6.82 5.37 7.13
N LYS A 28 -7.58 5.40 8.23
CA LYS A 28 -7.62 6.56 9.11
C LYS A 28 -6.23 6.85 9.67
N LYS A 29 -5.53 5.84 10.17
CA LYS A 29 -4.19 6.00 10.77
C LYS A 29 -3.18 6.59 9.79
N VAL A 30 -3.12 6.09 8.55
CA VAL A 30 -2.18 6.59 7.55
C VAL A 30 -2.63 7.96 7.02
N GLY A 31 -3.93 8.14 6.80
CA GLY A 31 -4.50 9.41 6.31
C GLY A 31 -4.29 10.56 7.30
N ASP A 32 -4.57 10.34 8.58
CA ASP A 32 -4.31 11.31 9.65
C ASP A 32 -2.82 11.66 9.70
N TYR A 33 -1.94 10.66 9.63
CA TYR A 33 -0.50 10.88 9.63
C TYR A 33 -0.05 11.75 8.46
N VAL A 34 -0.52 11.48 7.23
CA VAL A 34 -0.22 12.29 6.04
C VAL A 34 -0.70 13.73 6.24
N LYS A 35 -1.94 13.91 6.69
CA LYS A 35 -2.55 15.23 6.91
C LYS A 35 -1.80 16.05 7.95
N GLU A 36 -1.45 15.45 9.08
CA GLU A 36 -0.72 16.14 10.17
C GLU A 36 0.65 16.67 9.74
N ARG A 37 1.23 16.14 8.66
CA ARG A 37 2.60 16.46 8.18
C ARG A 37 2.62 17.10 6.80
N GLU A 38 1.47 17.42 6.21
CA GLU A 38 1.39 17.98 4.86
C GLU A 38 2.03 19.36 4.74
N ALA A 39 2.01 20.13 5.85
CA ALA A 39 2.60 21.47 5.94
C ALA A 39 4.10 21.46 6.27
N ASP A 40 4.67 20.32 6.66
CA ASP A 40 6.10 20.19 6.93
C ASP A 40 6.87 19.93 5.63
N GLU A 41 7.55 20.96 5.12
CA GLU A 41 8.34 20.90 3.89
C GLU A 41 9.38 19.77 3.89
N ALA A 42 9.96 19.45 5.04
CA ALA A 42 10.95 18.39 5.14
C ALA A 42 10.31 16.99 5.02
N MET A 43 9.02 16.88 5.34
CA MET A 43 8.25 15.63 5.27
C MET A 43 7.49 15.46 3.95
N LYS A 44 7.25 16.53 3.18
CA LYS A 44 6.56 16.47 1.88
C LYS A 44 7.05 15.38 0.93
N PRO A 45 8.37 15.14 0.73
CA PRO A 45 8.86 14.08 -0.16
C PRO A 45 8.41 12.66 0.24
N TYR A 46 7.94 12.47 1.48
CA TYR A 46 7.51 11.18 2.01
C TYR A 46 5.98 11.09 2.10
N VAL A 47 5.31 12.15 2.57
CA VAL A 47 3.88 12.10 2.85
C VAL A 47 3.01 12.34 1.61
N ALA A 48 3.46 13.14 0.65
CA ALA A 48 2.73 13.35 -0.60
C ALA A 48 2.58 12.05 -1.45
N PRO A 49 3.67 11.32 -1.76
CA PRO A 49 3.54 10.04 -2.48
C PRO A 49 2.82 8.98 -1.65
N LEU A 50 2.98 8.96 -0.32
CA LEU A 50 2.21 8.09 0.57
C LEU A 50 0.70 8.36 0.51
N GLY A 51 0.29 9.63 0.47
CA GLY A 51 -1.12 10.00 0.31
C GLY A 51 -1.72 9.49 -1.00
N LYS A 52 -0.98 9.62 -2.11
CA LYS A 52 -1.39 9.06 -3.40
C LYS A 52 -1.51 7.53 -3.35
N ALA A 53 -0.52 6.85 -2.77
CA ALA A 53 -0.51 5.39 -2.64
C ALA A 53 -1.64 4.87 -1.73
N LEU A 54 -1.95 5.59 -0.65
CA LEU A 54 -3.11 5.31 0.19
C LEU A 54 -4.42 5.43 -0.60
N GLY A 55 -4.54 6.45 -1.45
CA GLY A 55 -5.67 6.60 -2.36
C GLY A 55 -5.81 5.43 -3.34
N ASP A 56 -4.70 4.91 -3.85
CA ASP A 56 -4.70 3.71 -4.71
C ASP A 56 -5.21 2.48 -3.94
N LEU A 57 -4.77 2.28 -2.69
CA LEU A 57 -5.21 1.16 -1.84
C LEU A 57 -6.70 1.26 -1.47
N GLN A 58 -7.20 2.47 -1.19
CA GLN A 58 -8.61 2.72 -0.93
C GLN A 58 -9.47 2.36 -2.15
N LYS A 59 -9.06 2.79 -3.35
CA LYS A 59 -9.75 2.45 -4.61
C LYS A 59 -9.74 0.94 -4.86
N ALA A 60 -8.61 0.26 -4.68
CA ALA A 60 -8.51 -1.19 -4.84
C ALA A 60 -9.43 -1.93 -3.84
N THR A 61 -9.48 -1.46 -2.60
CA THR A 61 -10.35 -2.03 -1.56
C THR A 61 -11.82 -1.86 -1.91
N MET A 62 -12.23 -0.67 -2.36
CA MET A 62 -13.60 -0.42 -2.82
C MET A 62 -13.97 -1.30 -4.02
N TRP A 63 -13.07 -1.43 -4.99
CA TRP A 63 -13.29 -2.28 -6.16
C TRP A 63 -13.50 -3.74 -5.75
N LEU A 64 -12.69 -4.27 -4.82
CA LEU A 64 -12.84 -5.62 -4.29
C LEU A 64 -14.17 -5.82 -3.54
N MET A 65 -14.59 -4.85 -2.73
CA MET A 65 -15.87 -4.91 -2.04
C MET A 65 -17.06 -4.95 -3.02
N GLN A 66 -16.98 -4.18 -4.12
CA GLN A 66 -18.06 -4.11 -5.11
C GLN A 66 -18.09 -5.33 -6.04
N ASN A 67 -16.92 -5.78 -6.51
CA ASN A 67 -16.81 -6.76 -7.60
C ASN A 67 -16.40 -8.15 -7.11
N GLY A 68 -15.58 -8.24 -6.07
CA GLY A 68 -15.08 -9.50 -5.52
C GLY A 68 -16.12 -10.21 -4.65
N MET A 69 -17.01 -9.48 -3.98
CA MET A 69 -18.13 -10.08 -3.25
C MET A 69 -19.22 -10.62 -4.20
N ALA A 70 -19.39 -9.99 -5.37
CA ALA A 70 -20.36 -10.41 -6.38
C ALA A 70 -19.84 -11.58 -7.24
N ASN A 71 -18.52 -11.63 -7.48
CA ASN A 71 -17.88 -12.70 -8.26
C ASN A 71 -16.57 -13.16 -7.58
N PRO A 72 -16.52 -14.38 -7.03
CA PRO A 72 -15.32 -14.95 -6.41
C PRO A 72 -14.08 -14.98 -7.32
N ASP A 73 -14.24 -15.11 -8.63
CA ASP A 73 -13.12 -15.10 -9.58
C ASP A 73 -12.42 -13.74 -9.58
N ASN A 74 -13.18 -12.65 -9.46
CA ASN A 74 -12.61 -11.30 -9.32
C ASN A 74 -11.78 -11.17 -8.04
N ALA A 75 -12.28 -11.72 -6.93
CA ALA A 75 -11.52 -11.73 -5.68
C ALA A 75 -10.22 -12.55 -5.83
N GLY A 76 -10.29 -13.70 -6.50
CA GLY A 76 -9.14 -14.55 -6.80
C GLY A 76 -8.09 -13.83 -7.65
N ALA A 77 -8.50 -13.31 -8.80
CA ALA A 77 -7.65 -12.60 -9.76
C ALA A 77 -6.94 -11.39 -9.15
N ALA A 78 -7.66 -10.61 -8.34
CA ALA A 78 -7.12 -9.38 -7.73
C ALA A 78 -6.28 -9.64 -6.45
N SER A 79 -6.41 -10.80 -5.82
CA SER A 79 -5.87 -11.05 -4.46
C SER A 79 -4.38 -10.76 -4.32
N SER A 80 -3.56 -11.27 -5.25
CA SER A 80 -2.11 -11.14 -5.18
C SER A 80 -1.64 -9.70 -5.43
N ASP A 81 -2.26 -9.00 -6.37
CA ASP A 81 -1.97 -7.59 -6.63
C ASP A 81 -2.39 -6.72 -5.45
N TYR A 82 -3.54 -7.00 -4.82
CA TYR A 82 -4.00 -6.31 -3.63
C TYR A 82 -3.05 -6.49 -2.44
N MET A 83 -2.58 -7.71 -2.21
CA MET A 83 -1.63 -8.01 -1.12
C MET A 83 -0.32 -7.22 -1.29
N HIS A 84 0.23 -7.15 -2.50
CA HIS A 84 1.43 -6.35 -2.78
C HIS A 84 1.16 -4.85 -2.64
N LEU A 85 0.04 -4.36 -3.18
CA LEU A 85 -0.36 -2.95 -3.06
C LEU A 85 -0.44 -2.54 -1.58
N PHE A 86 -1.11 -3.34 -0.75
CA PHE A 86 -1.17 -3.10 0.69
C PHE A 86 0.25 -3.06 1.30
N GLY A 87 1.08 -4.05 1.00
CA GLY A 87 2.46 -4.12 1.50
C GLY A 87 3.29 -2.89 1.16
N LEU A 88 3.17 -2.39 -0.07
CA LEU A 88 3.84 -1.16 -0.53
C LEU A 88 3.42 0.06 0.30
N VAL A 89 2.11 0.23 0.53
CA VAL A 89 1.60 1.34 1.37
C VAL A 89 2.07 1.21 2.82
N ALA A 90 2.05 0.00 3.38
CA ALA A 90 2.48 -0.24 4.76
C ALA A 90 3.98 0.07 4.95
N ILE A 91 4.83 -0.34 4.02
CA ILE A 91 6.27 -0.05 4.05
C ILE A 91 6.52 1.45 3.78
N GLY A 92 5.79 2.07 2.85
CA GLY A 92 5.83 3.51 2.61
C GLY A 92 5.50 4.31 3.87
N TYR A 93 4.45 3.90 4.60
CA TYR A 93 4.10 4.50 5.88
C TYR A 93 5.23 4.38 6.91
N MET A 94 5.91 3.22 6.99
CA MET A 94 7.07 3.07 7.87
C MET A 94 8.26 3.93 7.44
N TRP A 95 8.54 4.07 6.14
CA TRP A 95 9.59 4.97 5.66
C TRP A 95 9.31 6.43 6.00
N ALA A 96 8.06 6.88 5.91
CA ALA A 96 7.69 8.22 6.35
C ALA A 96 7.96 8.41 7.85
N ARG A 97 7.63 7.44 8.69
CA ARG A 97 7.92 7.50 10.14
C ARG A 97 9.42 7.47 10.45
N ILE A 98 10.19 6.68 9.69
CA ILE A 98 11.65 6.64 9.81
C ILE A 98 12.23 8.00 9.42
N ALA A 99 11.72 8.64 8.37
CA ALA A 99 12.18 9.95 7.94
C ALA A 99 11.96 11.02 9.01
N GLU A 100 10.76 11.08 9.60
CA GLU A 100 10.44 11.98 10.72
C GLU A 100 11.42 11.76 11.90
N GLY A 101 11.61 10.50 12.29
CA GLY A 101 12.55 10.15 13.36
C GLY A 101 14.01 10.48 13.03
N ALA A 102 14.43 10.31 11.77
CA ALA A 102 15.78 10.64 11.31
C ALA A 102 16.03 12.15 11.34
N GLN A 103 15.07 12.96 10.89
CA GLN A 103 15.16 14.42 10.98
C GLN A 103 15.28 14.89 12.43
N ALA A 104 14.43 14.39 13.32
CA ALA A 104 14.49 14.71 14.75
C ALA A 104 15.83 14.30 15.38
N ARG A 105 16.40 13.16 15.00
CA ARG A 105 17.71 12.69 15.49
C ARG A 105 18.87 13.56 15.01
N LYS A 106 18.85 14.03 13.75
CA LYS A 106 19.88 14.96 13.23
C LYS A 106 19.97 16.25 14.05
N VAL A 107 18.83 16.76 14.51
CA VAL A 107 18.78 17.97 15.35
C VAL A 107 19.35 17.72 16.75
N ARG A 108 19.13 16.51 17.30
CA ARG A 108 19.58 16.15 18.66
C ARG A 108 21.06 15.77 18.75
N ASP A 109 21.59 15.11 17.72
CA ASP A 109 22.97 14.62 17.69
C ASP A 109 23.56 14.74 16.28
N ALA A 110 24.40 15.75 16.10
CA ALA A 110 25.05 16.02 14.82
C ALA A 110 26.02 14.91 14.38
N SER A 111 26.57 14.11 15.32
CA SER A 111 27.49 13.00 14.99
C SER A 111 26.79 11.89 14.20
N GLN A 112 25.47 11.78 14.33
CA GLN A 112 24.63 10.82 13.61
C GLN A 112 24.19 11.32 12.23
N GLY A 113 24.55 12.55 11.86
CA GLY A 113 24.13 13.21 10.61
C GLY A 113 24.25 12.33 9.36
N PRO A 114 25.45 11.79 9.05
CA PRO A 114 25.65 10.95 7.86
C PRO A 114 24.76 9.70 7.82
N ALA A 115 24.59 9.03 8.96
CA ALA A 115 23.74 7.83 9.05
C ALA A 115 22.26 8.16 8.87
N MET A 116 21.79 9.29 9.41
CA MET A 116 20.41 9.75 9.22
C MET A 116 20.16 10.23 7.78
N ASP A 117 21.14 10.86 7.14
CA ASP A 117 21.07 11.25 5.73
C ASP A 117 20.96 10.04 4.79
N ALA A 118 21.67 8.96 5.10
CA ALA A 118 21.50 7.69 4.39
C ALA A 118 20.05 7.17 4.53
N LYS A 119 19.46 7.19 5.73
CA LYS A 119 18.05 6.78 5.94
C LYS A 119 17.07 7.65 5.18
N LEU A 120 17.27 8.97 5.19
CA LEU A 120 16.41 9.91 4.47
C LEU A 120 16.49 9.65 2.96
N THR A 121 17.68 9.43 2.43
CA THR A 121 17.90 9.11 1.01
C THR A 121 17.25 7.77 0.63
N THR A 122 17.41 6.72 1.43
CA THR A 122 16.76 5.42 1.17
C THR A 122 15.24 5.54 1.20
N GLY A 123 14.69 6.31 2.16
CA GLY A 123 13.26 6.57 2.21
C GLY A 123 12.75 7.27 0.94
N LYS A 124 13.47 8.29 0.44
CA LYS A 124 13.12 8.98 -0.82
C LYS A 124 13.14 8.02 -2.00
N PHE A 125 14.19 7.20 -2.11
CA PHE A 125 14.27 6.16 -3.13
C PHE A 125 13.04 5.24 -3.09
N TYR A 126 12.62 4.78 -1.91
CA TYR A 126 11.42 3.94 -1.80
C TYR A 126 10.17 4.66 -2.31
N MET A 127 9.97 5.92 -1.90
CA MET A 127 8.82 6.74 -2.30
C MET A 127 8.78 7.02 -3.81
N GLU A 128 9.94 7.22 -4.43
CA GLU A 128 10.06 7.60 -5.84
C GLU A 128 10.14 6.40 -6.79
N ARG A 129 10.69 5.26 -6.33
CA ARG A 129 11.04 4.13 -7.20
C ARG A 129 10.24 2.86 -6.92
N MET A 130 9.81 2.64 -5.68
CA MET A 130 9.08 1.43 -5.29
C MET A 130 7.58 1.71 -5.14
N LEU A 131 7.23 2.75 -4.40
CA LEU A 131 5.85 3.06 -4.08
C LEU A 131 4.94 3.33 -5.31
N PRO A 132 5.41 3.88 -6.44
CA PRO A 132 4.55 4.05 -7.63
C PRO A 132 3.99 2.74 -8.20
N GLU A 133 4.56 1.59 -7.85
CA GLU A 133 4.00 0.28 -8.21
C GLU A 133 2.55 0.11 -7.72
N THR A 134 2.09 0.85 -6.70
CA THR A 134 0.69 0.81 -6.28
C THR A 134 -0.29 1.14 -7.40
N SER A 135 0.07 2.07 -8.29
CA SER A 135 -0.79 2.44 -9.42
C SER A 135 -0.84 1.34 -10.49
N LEU A 136 0.28 0.64 -10.72
CA LEU A 136 0.32 -0.54 -11.58
C LEU A 136 -0.56 -1.67 -11.02
N ARG A 137 -0.43 -1.96 -9.71
CA ARG A 137 -1.23 -2.99 -9.04
C ARG A 137 -2.72 -2.65 -9.07
N LEU A 138 -3.08 -1.39 -8.82
CA LEU A 138 -4.46 -0.93 -8.93
C LEU A 138 -5.01 -1.13 -10.35
N ALA A 139 -4.23 -0.80 -11.39
CA ALA A 139 -4.65 -1.00 -12.77
C ALA A 139 -4.97 -2.48 -13.06
N ARG A 140 -4.13 -3.42 -12.60
CA ARG A 140 -4.37 -4.86 -12.73
C ARG A 140 -5.61 -5.33 -11.94
N ILE A 141 -5.80 -4.83 -10.72
CA ILE A 141 -6.99 -5.16 -9.92
C ILE A 141 -8.27 -4.77 -10.66
N ASN A 142 -8.28 -3.58 -11.27
CA ASN A 142 -9.47 -3.06 -11.95
C ASN A 142 -9.86 -3.82 -13.22
N THR A 143 -8.99 -4.66 -13.80
CA THR A 143 -9.36 -5.47 -14.98
C THR A 143 -10.29 -6.62 -14.64
N GLY A 144 -10.34 -7.03 -13.37
CA GLY A 144 -11.06 -8.22 -12.93
C GLY A 144 -10.57 -9.52 -13.58
N ALA A 145 -11.39 -10.56 -13.48
CA ALA A 145 -11.02 -11.91 -13.85
C ALA A 145 -11.29 -12.27 -15.32
N ALA A 146 -12.03 -11.43 -16.05
CA ALA A 146 -12.60 -11.79 -17.36
C ALA A 146 -11.55 -12.36 -18.34
N THR A 147 -10.40 -11.70 -18.50
CA THR A 147 -9.34 -12.17 -19.41
C THR A 147 -8.57 -13.37 -18.85
N MET A 148 -8.44 -13.49 -17.52
CA MET A 148 -7.77 -14.62 -16.87
C MET A 148 -8.58 -15.91 -16.95
N MET A 149 -9.92 -15.79 -16.95
CA MET A 149 -10.86 -16.92 -16.95
C MET A 149 -11.43 -17.21 -18.35
N ALA A 150 -11.03 -16.45 -19.38
CA ALA A 150 -11.55 -16.61 -20.74
C ALA A 150 -10.94 -17.81 -21.49
N LEU A 151 -9.68 -18.17 -21.17
CA LEU A 151 -9.01 -19.27 -21.85
C LEU A 151 -9.38 -20.60 -21.19
N PRO A 152 -9.90 -21.59 -21.95
CA PRO A 152 -10.22 -22.90 -21.40
C PRO A 152 -8.95 -23.63 -20.95
N ALA A 153 -9.08 -24.53 -19.97
CA ALA A 153 -7.95 -25.19 -19.34
C ALA A 153 -7.12 -26.02 -20.32
N GLU A 154 -7.75 -26.57 -21.37
CA GLU A 154 -7.12 -27.40 -22.39
C GLU A 154 -6.16 -26.63 -23.32
N ALA A 155 -6.14 -25.30 -23.23
CA ALA A 155 -5.30 -24.42 -24.06
C ALA A 155 -4.03 -23.91 -23.35
N PHE A 156 -3.71 -24.44 -22.15
CA PHE A 156 -2.48 -24.16 -21.39
C PHE A 156 -1.50 -25.34 -21.42
#